data_AF-A0A6N2DN01-F1
#
_entry.id   AF-A0A6N2DN01-F1
#
_cell.length_a   1.000
_cell.length_b   1.000
_cell.length_c   1.000
_cell.angle_alpha   90.00
_cell.angle_beta   90.00
_cell.angle_gamma   90.00
#
_symmetry.space_group_name_H-M   'P 1'
#
loop_
_entity.id
_entity.type
_entity.pdbx_description
1 polymer ?
#
loop_
_entity_poly.entity_id
_entity_poly.type
_entity_poly.pdbx_seq_one_letter_code
_entity_poly.pdbx_strand_id
1 'polypeptide(L)'
;MLVSGSLVTAITYAAVMSVLSATIVRYVRRTRATKGRRALPGSRSSRSHDPSSSPSPSRPARARSSKRVRSMRTRLHAGFATDACPVLREVMGDATADRDERAAAALVLGWWSLGRGDLDAARLYADHALTLQEGFTSDELVALHVDTHLERGDVSLAAHVLDEHEIAHSSSLLLRRANLTRAADSAAGDVLGGLNAVYEHHSDGLHRVVVADPSVPLSLANLMSDPPRSESCDRLVSVIMPVFNGAEWLDIALGSLRSQTWSRLEIIVVDDGSTDRTAEVAERHSTDDPRVTLIRTVNSGAYLARNAGLAHASGDVVTVHDADDWSHPEKIARQVRALQENDGTVASVSMMSRVDDGFRFVHSRPWPRLELMQRNLSSLLFRRDVIEEVGAWDPVSAGADSEFLARLRTRYGDDSVATVEPGAPLALCRLAPDSLSRSSSTPLASLLWPTGARFIHRRAYEHWMGGPDFAAFLPLERKGAKPFLVPDALRRGSSSAVSPDEANRSSPITRFDEIVIADLHPSSVVLREVLADVAAHRAAGRTVGMVHLPAHGLDIASEVWEAIDGELVRLVCTGQIVATERVTRWCPAALVEGYEHMPDIRSGDIVDRWAALS
;
A
#
# COMPACT_ATOMS: atom_id res chain seq x y z
N MET A 1 20.57 -39.04 -24.73
CA MET A 1 19.90 -39.64 -23.55
C MET A 1 19.09 -38.56 -22.86
N LEU A 2 17.81 -38.46 -23.24
CA LEU A 2 16.83 -37.48 -22.76
C LEU A 2 15.78 -38.26 -21.97
N VAL A 3 16.03 -38.51 -20.68
CA VAL A 3 15.01 -38.85 -19.67
C VAL A 3 15.63 -38.56 -18.29
N SER A 4 15.19 -37.52 -17.58
CA SER A 4 15.09 -37.45 -16.10
C SER A 4 14.85 -36.01 -15.62
N GLY A 5 13.65 -35.75 -15.14
CA GLY A 5 13.25 -34.46 -14.52
C GLY A 5 11.75 -34.41 -14.28
N SER A 6 10.96 -34.86 -15.27
CA SER A 6 9.49 -34.93 -15.16
C SER A 6 9.00 -36.10 -14.30
N LEU A 7 9.69 -37.25 -14.32
CA LEU A 7 9.23 -38.46 -13.64
C LEU A 7 9.40 -38.41 -12.10
N VAL A 8 10.47 -37.79 -11.60
CA VAL A 8 10.70 -37.62 -10.14
C VAL A 8 9.71 -36.61 -9.55
N THR A 9 9.38 -35.57 -10.32
CA THR A 9 8.35 -34.58 -9.97
C THR A 9 6.96 -35.22 -9.92
N ALA A 10 6.61 -36.08 -10.88
CA ALA A 10 5.31 -36.77 -10.92
C ALA A 10 5.13 -37.85 -9.83
N ILE A 11 6.19 -38.59 -9.48
CA ILE A 11 6.14 -39.62 -8.42
C ILE A 11 6.03 -38.99 -7.02
N THR A 12 6.67 -37.84 -6.81
CA THR A 12 6.49 -37.04 -5.59
C THR A 12 5.09 -36.41 -5.52
N TYR A 13 4.55 -35.98 -6.67
CA TYR A 13 3.20 -35.42 -6.81
C TYR A 13 2.08 -36.42 -6.44
N ALA A 14 2.13 -37.66 -6.92
CA ALA A 14 1.09 -38.66 -6.65
C ALA A 14 1.09 -39.15 -5.18
N ALA A 15 2.27 -39.26 -4.57
CA ALA A 15 2.41 -39.66 -3.16
C ALA A 15 1.95 -38.54 -2.21
N VAL A 16 2.27 -37.28 -2.51
CA VAL A 16 1.84 -36.10 -1.75
C VAL A 16 0.33 -35.87 -1.89
N MET A 17 -0.25 -36.02 -3.08
CA MET A 17 -1.70 -35.88 -3.31
C MET A 17 -2.55 -36.96 -2.61
N SER A 18 -2.04 -38.19 -2.52
CA SER A 18 -2.73 -39.29 -1.83
C SER A 18 -2.74 -39.11 -0.30
N VAL A 19 -1.68 -38.50 0.26
CA VAL A 19 -1.59 -38.17 1.69
C VAL A 19 -2.36 -36.88 2.03
N LEU A 20 -2.39 -35.89 1.13
CA LEU A 20 -3.13 -34.62 1.29
C LEU A 20 -4.65 -34.81 1.24
N SER A 21 -5.17 -35.57 0.28
CA SER A 21 -6.60 -35.88 0.20
C SER A 21 -7.06 -36.71 1.40
N ALA A 22 -6.22 -37.64 1.89
CA ALA A 22 -6.50 -38.40 3.09
C ALA A 22 -6.43 -37.57 4.38
N THR A 23 -5.62 -36.51 4.44
CA THR A 23 -5.46 -35.64 5.62
C THR A 23 -6.62 -34.66 5.74
N ILE A 24 -7.05 -34.05 4.63
CA ILE A 24 -8.27 -33.22 4.59
C ILE A 24 -9.50 -34.08 4.92
N VAL A 25 -9.63 -35.27 4.33
CA VAL A 25 -10.73 -36.19 4.64
C VAL A 25 -10.67 -36.74 6.08
N ARG A 26 -9.48 -36.99 6.64
CA ARG A 26 -9.33 -37.42 8.06
C ARG A 26 -9.61 -36.30 9.04
N TYR A 27 -9.23 -35.06 8.72
CA TYR A 27 -9.55 -33.88 9.51
C TYR A 27 -11.08 -33.65 9.53
N VAL A 28 -11.72 -33.66 8.36
CA VAL A 28 -13.19 -33.57 8.19
C VAL A 28 -13.94 -34.73 8.89
N ARG A 29 -13.35 -35.94 8.94
CA ARG A 29 -13.94 -37.09 9.66
C ARG A 29 -13.74 -37.03 11.19
N ARG A 30 -12.63 -36.49 11.68
CA ARG A 30 -12.36 -36.34 13.13
C ARG A 30 -13.28 -35.32 13.79
N THR A 31 -13.61 -34.23 13.11
CA THR A 31 -14.50 -33.17 13.62
C THR A 31 -15.97 -33.57 13.65
N ARG A 32 -16.42 -34.49 12.77
CA ARG A 32 -17.76 -35.11 12.86
C ARG A 32 -17.93 -36.03 14.06
N ALA A 33 -16.85 -36.66 14.55
CA ALA A 33 -16.92 -37.56 15.71
C ALA A 33 -16.99 -36.82 17.06
N THR A 34 -16.51 -35.59 17.14
CA THR A 34 -16.46 -34.79 18.38
C THR A 34 -17.70 -33.91 18.62
N LYS A 35 -18.49 -33.58 17.58
CA LYS A 35 -19.76 -32.82 17.72
C LYS A 35 -20.94 -33.62 18.31
N GLY A 36 -20.76 -34.91 18.64
CA GLY A 36 -21.83 -35.78 19.13
C GLY A 36 -22.11 -35.77 20.64
N ARG A 37 -21.33 -35.06 21.48
CA ARG A 37 -21.54 -35.06 22.93
C ARG A 37 -21.10 -33.77 23.60
N ARG A 38 -22.06 -32.88 23.90
CA ARG A 38 -22.05 -32.12 25.17
C ARG A 38 -23.45 -31.56 25.46
N ALA A 39 -24.06 -32.12 26.49
CA ALA A 39 -25.29 -31.65 27.11
C ALA A 39 -24.98 -30.48 28.07
N LEU A 40 -25.93 -29.55 28.19
CA LEU A 40 -25.96 -28.45 29.17
C LEU A 40 -26.08 -29.00 30.60
N PRO A 41 -25.57 -28.27 31.61
CA PRO A 41 -26.50 -27.83 32.66
C PRO A 41 -26.21 -26.46 33.29
N GLY A 42 -27.30 -25.73 33.59
CA GLY A 42 -27.73 -25.47 34.98
C GLY A 42 -27.07 -24.34 35.80
N SER A 43 -27.88 -23.33 36.12
CA SER A 43 -27.66 -22.18 37.01
C SER A 43 -27.41 -22.48 38.51
N ARG A 44 -26.59 -21.65 39.21
CA ARG A 44 -26.98 -20.80 40.38
C ARG A 44 -25.81 -20.10 41.13
N SER A 45 -26.03 -18.79 41.36
CA SER A 45 -25.73 -17.87 42.50
C SER A 45 -24.34 -17.66 43.15
N SER A 46 -23.89 -16.40 43.04
CA SER A 46 -23.39 -15.44 44.06
C SER A 46 -22.24 -15.78 45.02
N ARG A 47 -21.15 -14.99 44.96
CA ARG A 47 -20.62 -14.17 46.08
C ARG A 47 -19.49 -13.23 45.60
N SER A 48 -19.34 -12.14 46.35
CA SER A 48 -18.62 -10.90 46.11
C SER A 48 -17.18 -10.84 46.66
N HIS A 49 -16.29 -10.11 45.97
CA HIS A 49 -15.25 -9.14 46.44
C HIS A 49 -13.94 -9.19 45.61
N ASP A 50 -13.47 -7.98 45.33
CA ASP A 50 -12.39 -7.47 44.46
C ASP A 50 -11.06 -7.31 45.24
N PRO A 51 -9.94 -6.76 44.69
CA PRO A 51 -9.21 -7.00 43.43
C PRO A 51 -7.77 -7.53 43.72
N SER A 52 -7.20 -8.34 42.83
CA SER A 52 -5.73 -8.38 42.68
C SER A 52 -5.34 -8.68 41.24
N SER A 53 -4.39 -7.89 40.76
CA SER A 53 -3.78 -7.90 39.44
C SER A 53 -3.47 -9.31 38.93
N SER A 54 -4.30 -9.80 38.02
CA SER A 54 -4.01 -11.00 37.23
C SER A 54 -3.26 -10.60 35.95
N PRO A 55 -2.18 -11.31 35.60
CA PRO A 55 -1.44 -11.03 34.38
C PRO A 55 -2.33 -11.35 33.18
N SER A 56 -2.36 -10.42 32.21
CA SER A 56 -2.89 -10.62 30.86
C SER A 56 -2.62 -12.06 30.39
N PRO A 57 -3.61 -12.79 29.85
CA PRO A 57 -3.32 -14.05 29.19
C PRO A 57 -2.29 -13.77 28.10
N SER A 58 -1.14 -14.43 28.22
CA SER A 58 -0.04 -14.32 27.28
C SER A 58 -0.56 -14.64 25.88
N ARG A 59 -0.53 -13.66 24.97
CA ARG A 59 -0.68 -13.91 23.53
C ARG A 59 0.29 -15.03 23.15
N PRO A 60 -0.12 -16.07 22.39
CA PRO A 60 0.82 -17.05 21.88
C PRO A 60 1.92 -16.32 21.11
N ALA A 61 3.17 -16.66 21.40
CA ALA A 61 4.33 -16.06 20.76
C ALA A 61 4.20 -16.23 19.24
N ARG A 62 4.08 -15.12 18.50
CA ARG A 62 4.11 -15.14 17.04
C ARG A 62 5.36 -15.88 16.59
N ALA A 63 5.20 -16.97 15.85
CA ALA A 63 6.27 -17.67 15.17
C ALA A 63 7.12 -16.64 14.39
N ARG A 64 8.34 -16.39 14.85
CA ARG A 64 9.21 -15.38 14.26
C ARG A 64 9.87 -15.98 13.04
N SER A 65 9.38 -15.65 11.84
CA SER A 65 10.07 -15.96 10.58
C SER A 65 11.55 -15.57 10.68
N SER A 66 12.45 -16.46 10.28
CA SER A 66 13.89 -16.21 10.33
C SER A 66 14.27 -14.94 9.55
N LYS A 67 15.44 -14.37 9.89
CA LYS A 67 16.00 -13.23 9.14
C LYS A 67 16.16 -13.58 7.66
N ARG A 68 16.45 -14.84 7.33
CA ARG A 68 16.62 -15.37 5.97
C ARG A 68 15.31 -15.28 5.18
N VAL A 69 14.21 -15.87 5.67
CA VAL A 69 12.89 -15.83 5.00
C VAL A 69 12.40 -14.39 4.86
N ARG A 70 12.56 -13.57 5.89
CA ARG A 70 12.15 -12.15 5.85
C ARG A 70 12.91 -11.36 4.79
N SER A 71 14.22 -11.58 4.68
CA SER A 71 15.07 -10.95 3.66
C SER A 71 14.64 -11.37 2.25
N MET A 72 14.40 -12.67 2.03
CA MET A 72 13.96 -13.17 0.72
C MET A 72 12.58 -12.65 0.33
N ARG A 73 11.64 -12.52 1.27
CA ARG A 73 10.35 -11.87 1.01
C ARG A 73 10.51 -10.43 0.53
N THR A 74 11.43 -9.67 1.15
CA THR A 74 11.73 -8.30 0.71
C THR A 74 12.33 -8.28 -0.69
N ARG A 75 13.32 -9.14 -0.97
CA ARG A 75 13.92 -9.26 -2.32
C ARG A 75 12.90 -9.66 -3.37
N LEU A 76 12.01 -10.60 -3.06
CA LEU A 76 10.95 -11.07 -3.95
C LEU A 76 10.04 -9.92 -4.37
N HIS A 77 9.55 -9.14 -3.40
CA HIS A 77 8.71 -7.97 -3.66
C HIS A 77 9.46 -6.80 -4.33
N ALA A 78 10.79 -6.80 -4.26
CA ALA A 78 11.63 -5.80 -4.90
C ALA A 78 11.92 -6.09 -6.38
N GLY A 79 11.49 -7.24 -6.91
CA GLY A 79 11.69 -7.66 -8.30
C GLY A 79 12.78 -8.72 -8.51
N PHE A 80 13.30 -9.32 -7.43
CA PHE A 80 14.35 -10.35 -7.48
C PHE A 80 13.78 -11.77 -7.33
N ALA A 81 12.74 -12.10 -8.10
CA ALA A 81 12.08 -13.40 -8.01
C ALA A 81 13.00 -14.56 -8.41
N THR A 82 13.89 -14.35 -9.38
CA THR A 82 14.90 -15.33 -9.83
C THR A 82 15.85 -15.73 -8.70
N ASP A 83 16.18 -14.81 -7.80
CA ASP A 83 17.06 -15.06 -6.66
C ASP A 83 16.31 -15.59 -5.45
N ALA A 84 15.16 -14.98 -5.13
CA ALA A 84 14.47 -15.22 -3.87
C ALA A 84 13.67 -16.54 -3.87
N CYS A 85 13.00 -16.88 -4.97
CA CYS A 85 12.15 -18.07 -5.04
C CYS A 85 12.93 -19.39 -4.86
N PRO A 86 14.10 -19.61 -5.49
CA PRO A 86 14.90 -20.81 -5.24
C PRO A 86 15.29 -20.96 -3.77
N VAL A 87 15.74 -19.88 -3.12
CA VAL A 87 16.14 -19.90 -1.70
C VAL A 87 14.94 -20.21 -0.79
N LEU A 88 13.77 -19.63 -1.07
CA LEU A 88 12.55 -19.93 -0.31
C LEU A 88 12.13 -21.40 -0.46
N ARG A 89 12.26 -21.97 -1.68
CA ARG A 89 11.96 -23.39 -1.93
C ARG A 89 12.96 -24.32 -1.23
N GLU A 90 14.24 -23.95 -1.19
CA GLU A 90 15.27 -24.67 -0.43
C GLU A 90 14.92 -24.68 1.07
N VAL A 91 14.64 -23.52 1.66
CA VAL A 91 14.26 -23.41 3.08
C VAL A 91 13.01 -24.24 3.38
N MET A 92 11.98 -24.16 2.52
CA MET A 92 10.76 -24.94 2.69
C MET A 92 11.01 -26.47 2.67
N GLY A 93 11.91 -26.92 1.79
CA GLY A 93 12.26 -28.33 1.61
C GLY A 93 13.30 -28.88 2.58
N ASP A 94 14.02 -28.01 3.31
CA ASP A 94 15.05 -28.41 4.27
C ASP A 94 14.43 -29.09 5.50
N ALA A 95 14.55 -30.42 5.55
CA ALA A 95 14.02 -31.21 6.67
C ALA A 95 14.74 -30.93 8.01
N THR A 96 15.90 -30.27 7.98
CA THR A 96 16.65 -29.87 9.18
C THR A 96 16.24 -28.51 9.71
N ALA A 97 15.57 -27.69 8.88
CA ALA A 97 15.05 -26.40 9.29
C ALA A 97 13.82 -26.54 10.19
N ASP A 98 13.61 -25.52 11.04
CA ASP A 98 12.47 -25.45 11.94
C ASP A 98 11.13 -25.43 11.16
N ARG A 99 10.09 -26.07 11.72
CA ARG A 99 8.79 -26.21 11.04
C ARG A 99 8.13 -24.86 10.78
N ASP A 100 8.26 -23.89 11.69
CA ASP A 100 7.69 -22.57 11.51
C ASP A 100 8.46 -21.76 10.45
N GLU A 101 9.78 -21.94 10.37
CA GLU A 101 10.59 -21.33 9.30
C GLU A 101 10.20 -21.86 7.92
N ARG A 102 10.01 -23.17 7.80
CA ARG A 102 9.53 -23.82 6.57
C ARG A 102 8.12 -23.37 6.20
N ALA A 103 7.22 -23.28 7.18
CA ALA A 103 5.86 -22.80 6.98
C ALA A 103 5.86 -21.33 6.53
N ALA A 104 6.70 -20.48 7.12
CA ALA A 104 6.85 -19.09 6.71
C ALA A 104 7.36 -18.98 5.26
N ALA A 105 8.31 -19.82 4.84
CA ALA A 105 8.77 -19.85 3.45
C ALA A 105 7.65 -20.26 2.48
N ALA A 106 6.86 -21.27 2.85
CA ALA A 106 5.68 -21.69 2.09
C ALA A 106 4.63 -20.59 1.99
N LEU A 107 4.30 -19.89 3.09
CA LEU A 107 3.36 -18.76 3.06
C LEU A 107 3.83 -17.64 2.12
N VAL A 108 5.12 -17.30 2.14
CA VAL A 108 5.68 -16.27 1.23
C VAL A 108 5.51 -16.69 -0.24
N LEU A 109 5.84 -17.94 -0.56
CA LEU A 109 5.67 -18.47 -1.91
C LEU A 109 4.19 -18.54 -2.32
N GLY A 110 3.30 -18.92 -1.40
CA GLY A 110 1.86 -18.99 -1.64
C GLY A 110 1.24 -17.63 -1.97
N TRP A 111 1.51 -16.61 -1.14
CA TRP A 111 1.05 -15.24 -1.41
C TRP A 111 1.63 -14.68 -2.71
N TRP A 112 2.89 -14.98 -3.00
CA TRP A 112 3.52 -14.58 -4.25
C TRP A 112 2.85 -15.22 -5.47
N SER A 113 2.63 -16.54 -5.44
CA SER A 113 1.93 -17.27 -6.51
C SER A 113 0.51 -16.76 -6.71
N LEU A 114 -0.23 -16.51 -5.63
CA LEU A 114 -1.58 -15.94 -5.68
C LEU A 114 -1.58 -14.58 -6.37
N GLY A 115 -0.65 -13.68 -6.01
CA GLY A 115 -0.52 -12.36 -6.64
C GLY A 115 -0.20 -12.40 -8.13
N ARG A 116 0.39 -13.49 -8.63
CA ARG A 116 0.67 -13.70 -10.06
C ARG A 116 -0.44 -14.45 -10.80
N GLY A 117 -1.51 -14.84 -10.11
CA GLY A 117 -2.60 -15.64 -10.67
C GLY A 117 -2.25 -17.12 -10.87
N ASP A 118 -1.14 -17.61 -10.31
CA ASP A 118 -0.80 -19.03 -10.30
C ASP A 118 -1.53 -19.72 -9.13
N LEU A 119 -2.82 -19.97 -9.34
CA LEU A 119 -3.72 -20.49 -8.32
C LEU A 119 -3.40 -21.93 -7.89
N ASP A 120 -2.76 -22.71 -8.76
CA ASP A 120 -2.33 -24.07 -8.45
C ASP A 120 -1.09 -24.07 -7.55
N ALA A 121 -0.10 -23.23 -7.86
CA ALA A 121 1.05 -23.06 -6.97
C ALA A 121 0.67 -22.41 -5.64
N ALA A 122 -0.22 -21.41 -5.65
CA ALA A 122 -0.74 -20.78 -4.44
C ALA A 122 -1.36 -21.81 -3.50
N ARG A 123 -2.23 -22.68 -4.04
CA ARG A 123 -2.84 -23.78 -3.30
C ARG A 123 -1.79 -24.76 -2.79
N LEU A 124 -0.86 -25.19 -3.63
CA LEU A 124 0.20 -26.14 -3.24
C LEU A 124 0.98 -25.63 -2.04
N TYR A 125 1.39 -24.36 -2.05
CA TYR A 125 2.14 -23.76 -0.95
C TYR A 125 1.30 -23.54 0.30
N ALA A 126 0.02 -23.16 0.14
CA ALA A 126 -0.93 -23.03 1.25
C ALA A 126 -1.18 -24.38 1.94
N ASP A 127 -1.40 -25.44 1.16
CA ASP A 127 -1.54 -26.82 1.64
C ASP A 127 -0.26 -27.27 2.37
N HIS A 128 0.92 -26.97 1.83
CA HIS A 128 2.19 -27.30 2.48
C HIS A 128 2.33 -26.59 3.84
N ALA A 129 2.05 -25.29 3.91
CA ALA A 129 2.08 -24.53 5.17
C ALA A 129 1.10 -25.12 6.21
N LEU A 130 -0.11 -25.49 5.79
CA LEU A 130 -1.12 -26.12 6.65
C LEU A 130 -0.61 -27.44 7.26
N THR A 131 0.08 -28.28 6.47
CA THR A 131 0.65 -29.54 6.99
C THR A 131 1.78 -29.29 8.00
N LEU A 132 2.61 -28.26 7.78
CA LEU A 132 3.71 -27.92 8.67
C LEU A 132 3.23 -27.36 10.01
N GLN A 133 2.15 -26.58 10.00
CA GLN A 133 1.59 -25.94 11.19
C GLN A 133 0.53 -26.79 11.94
N GLU A 134 0.17 -27.96 11.41
CA GLU A 134 -0.82 -28.89 12.00
C GLU A 134 -2.23 -28.30 12.14
N GLY A 135 -2.66 -27.52 11.15
CA GLY A 135 -3.98 -26.89 11.11
C GLY A 135 -3.91 -25.38 10.93
N PHE A 136 -5.07 -24.73 10.97
CA PHE A 136 -5.20 -23.29 10.87
C PHE A 136 -4.76 -22.62 12.18
N THR A 137 -3.46 -22.38 12.33
CA THR A 137 -2.88 -21.79 13.55
C THR A 137 -2.67 -20.28 13.46
N SER A 138 -2.89 -19.68 12.29
CA SER A 138 -2.70 -18.25 12.07
C SER A 138 -3.66 -17.67 11.04
N ASP A 139 -4.06 -16.42 11.25
CA ASP A 139 -4.89 -15.66 10.32
C ASP A 139 -4.26 -15.54 8.93
N GLU A 140 -2.92 -15.48 8.83
CA GLU A 140 -2.21 -15.38 7.55
C GLU A 140 -2.38 -16.65 6.72
N LEU A 141 -2.32 -17.83 7.34
CA LEU A 141 -2.58 -19.10 6.67
C LEU A 141 -4.05 -19.22 6.25
N VAL A 142 -4.98 -18.86 7.15
CA VAL A 142 -6.42 -18.85 6.87
C VAL A 142 -6.74 -17.94 5.69
N ALA A 143 -6.22 -16.70 5.71
CA ALA A 143 -6.41 -15.72 4.65
C ALA A 143 -5.88 -16.24 3.30
N LEU A 144 -4.69 -16.85 3.27
CA LEU A 144 -4.13 -17.40 2.03
C LEU A 144 -5.01 -18.50 1.45
N HIS A 145 -5.51 -19.42 2.29
CA HIS A 145 -6.43 -20.49 1.86
C HIS A 145 -7.75 -19.93 1.34
N VAL A 146 -8.33 -18.97 2.06
CA VAL A 146 -9.60 -18.33 1.70
C VAL A 146 -9.49 -17.61 0.37
N ASP A 147 -8.47 -16.78 0.20
CA ASP A 147 -8.28 -16.03 -1.05
C ASP A 147 -7.97 -16.97 -2.21
N THR A 148 -7.14 -17.99 -2.00
CA THR A 148 -6.83 -19.00 -3.02
C THR A 148 -8.09 -19.74 -3.48
N HIS A 149 -8.94 -20.19 -2.56
CA HIS A 149 -10.17 -20.89 -2.92
C HIS A 149 -11.21 -19.96 -3.54
N LEU A 150 -11.31 -18.72 -3.06
CA LEU A 150 -12.20 -17.73 -3.63
C LEU A 150 -11.84 -17.39 -5.08
N GLU A 151 -10.56 -17.15 -5.39
CA GLU A 151 -10.09 -16.90 -6.76
C GLU A 151 -10.28 -18.10 -7.70
N ARG A 152 -10.30 -19.32 -7.15
CA ARG A 152 -10.60 -20.54 -7.91
C ARG A 152 -12.10 -20.77 -8.14
N GLY A 153 -12.97 -19.97 -7.52
CA GLY A 153 -14.43 -20.16 -7.53
C GLY A 153 -14.94 -21.20 -6.52
N ASP A 154 -14.09 -21.72 -5.64
CA ASP A 154 -14.43 -22.73 -4.63
C ASP A 154 -15.06 -22.08 -3.36
N VAL A 155 -16.14 -21.31 -3.53
CA VAL A 155 -16.75 -20.47 -2.46
C VAL A 155 -17.08 -21.27 -1.20
N SER A 156 -17.66 -22.48 -1.34
CA SER A 156 -18.01 -23.34 -0.21
C SER A 156 -16.81 -23.79 0.61
N LEU A 157 -15.66 -24.01 -0.04
CA LEU A 157 -14.45 -24.43 0.65
C LEU A 157 -13.80 -23.26 1.38
N ALA A 158 -13.78 -22.08 0.76
CA ALA A 158 -13.33 -20.86 1.41
C ALA A 158 -14.18 -20.52 2.65
N ALA A 159 -15.50 -20.69 2.57
CA ALA A 159 -16.40 -20.52 3.71
C ALA A 159 -16.10 -21.52 4.83
N HIS A 160 -15.88 -22.78 4.49
CA HIS A 160 -15.53 -23.81 5.46
C HIS A 160 -14.24 -23.47 6.22
N VAL A 161 -13.21 -22.99 5.53
CA VAL A 161 -11.95 -22.56 6.16
C VAL A 161 -12.17 -21.43 7.16
N LEU A 162 -12.97 -20.41 6.82
CA LEU A 162 -13.29 -19.33 7.78
C LEU A 162 -14.16 -19.81 8.95
N ASP A 163 -15.07 -20.77 8.75
CA ASP A 163 -15.95 -21.29 9.81
C ASP A 163 -15.21 -22.16 10.83
N GLU A 164 -14.07 -22.73 10.45
CA GLU A 164 -13.22 -23.52 11.35
C GLU A 164 -12.26 -22.67 12.19
N HIS A 165 -12.16 -21.37 11.90
CA HIS A 165 -11.26 -20.44 12.59
C HIS A 165 -12.04 -19.35 13.33
N GLU A 166 -11.55 -18.93 14.49
CA GLU A 166 -12.15 -17.82 15.23
C GLU A 166 -11.76 -16.48 14.58
N ILE A 167 -12.72 -15.83 13.91
CA ILE A 167 -12.45 -14.62 13.11
C ILE A 167 -12.88 -13.31 13.76
N ALA A 168 -13.59 -13.35 14.90
CA ALA A 168 -14.23 -12.17 15.50
C ALA A 168 -13.25 -11.03 15.85
N HIS A 169 -11.98 -11.36 16.08
CA HIS A 169 -10.94 -10.37 16.41
C HIS A 169 -10.08 -9.94 15.21
N SER A 170 -10.38 -10.43 14.01
CA SER A 170 -9.56 -10.22 12.82
C SER A 170 -10.33 -9.47 11.75
N SER A 171 -10.14 -8.15 11.68
CA SER A 171 -10.77 -7.28 10.68
C SER A 171 -10.52 -7.79 9.27
N SER A 172 -9.29 -8.21 8.98
CA SER A 172 -8.90 -8.75 7.68
C SER A 172 -9.62 -10.07 7.31
N LEU A 173 -10.00 -10.91 8.27
CA LEU A 173 -10.81 -12.11 8.02
C LEU A 173 -12.31 -11.80 7.95
N LEU A 174 -12.80 -10.81 8.71
CA LEU A 174 -14.18 -10.32 8.62
C LEU A 174 -14.46 -9.65 7.26
N LEU A 175 -13.51 -8.90 6.72
CA LEU A 175 -13.61 -8.35 5.36
C LEU A 175 -13.60 -9.47 4.30
N ARG A 176 -12.85 -10.56 4.51
CA ARG A 176 -12.93 -11.76 3.65
C ARG A 176 -14.28 -12.47 3.77
N ARG A 177 -14.89 -12.48 4.96
CA ARG A 177 -16.26 -12.97 5.11
C ARG A 177 -17.23 -12.19 4.23
N ALA A 178 -17.12 -10.85 4.19
CA ALA A 178 -17.92 -10.01 3.30
C ALA A 178 -17.70 -10.38 1.81
N ASN A 179 -16.45 -10.62 1.39
CA ASN A 179 -16.13 -11.08 0.04
C ASN A 179 -16.79 -12.42 -0.30
N LEU A 180 -16.79 -13.39 0.63
CA LEU A 180 -17.45 -14.68 0.41
C LEU A 180 -18.96 -14.53 0.25
N THR A 181 -19.59 -13.74 1.12
CA THR A 181 -21.02 -13.43 1.03
C THR A 181 -21.36 -12.79 -0.31
N ARG A 182 -20.51 -11.87 -0.79
CA ARG A 182 -20.67 -11.25 -2.10
C ARG A 182 -20.54 -12.25 -3.25
N ALA A 183 -19.56 -13.16 -3.18
CA ALA A 183 -19.33 -14.20 -4.18
C ALA A 183 -20.41 -15.29 -4.22
N ALA A 184 -21.09 -15.52 -3.09
CA ALA A 184 -22.28 -16.37 -3.01
C ALA A 184 -23.56 -15.72 -3.56
N ASP A 185 -23.45 -14.53 -4.16
CA ASP A 185 -24.56 -13.71 -4.69
C ASP A 185 -25.69 -13.50 -3.66
N SER A 186 -25.30 -13.30 -2.40
CA SER A 186 -26.22 -13.07 -1.29
C SER A 186 -26.75 -11.62 -1.28
N ALA A 187 -27.77 -11.36 -0.47
CA ALA A 187 -28.36 -10.04 -0.36
C ALA A 187 -27.33 -9.01 0.12
N ALA A 188 -27.45 -7.77 -0.36
CA ALA A 188 -26.50 -6.69 -0.05
C ALA A 188 -26.30 -6.45 1.46
N GLY A 189 -27.37 -6.58 2.26
CA GLY A 189 -27.29 -6.46 3.72
C GLY A 189 -26.39 -7.51 4.36
N ASP A 190 -26.31 -8.72 3.80
CA ASP A 190 -25.45 -9.79 4.31
C ASP A 190 -23.98 -9.51 4.00
N VAL A 191 -23.68 -8.89 2.85
CA VAL A 191 -22.32 -8.46 2.47
C VAL A 191 -21.80 -7.43 3.47
N LEU A 192 -22.63 -6.44 3.82
CA LEU A 192 -22.30 -5.44 4.83
C LEU A 192 -22.18 -6.03 6.24
N GLY A 193 -22.70 -7.24 6.50
CA GLY A 193 -22.55 -7.92 7.78
C GLY A 193 -21.10 -8.14 8.20
N GLY A 194 -20.21 -8.48 7.25
CA GLY A 194 -18.77 -8.63 7.54
C GLY A 194 -18.10 -7.31 7.90
N LEU A 195 -18.43 -6.22 7.20
CA LEU A 195 -17.93 -4.88 7.50
C LEU A 195 -18.49 -4.34 8.83
N ASN A 196 -19.78 -4.52 9.08
CA ASN A 196 -20.41 -4.10 10.33
C ASN A 196 -19.88 -4.89 11.54
N ALA A 197 -19.52 -6.16 11.38
CA ALA A 197 -18.84 -6.91 12.43
C ALA A 197 -17.47 -6.29 12.79
N VAL A 198 -16.75 -5.73 11.81
CA VAL A 198 -15.53 -4.93 12.10
C VAL A 198 -15.90 -3.73 12.96
N TYR A 199 -16.93 -2.97 12.58
CA TYR A 199 -17.36 -1.77 13.30
C TYR A 199 -17.89 -2.06 14.72
N GLU A 200 -18.56 -3.18 14.93
CA GLU A 200 -19.07 -3.61 16.24
C GLU A 200 -17.95 -4.06 17.20
N HIS A 201 -16.87 -4.66 16.68
CA HIS A 201 -15.79 -5.21 17.50
C HIS A 201 -14.66 -4.22 17.83
N HIS A 202 -14.67 -3.02 17.23
CA HIS A 202 -13.62 -2.03 17.43
C HIS A 202 -14.11 -0.80 18.23
N SER A 203 -13.27 -0.41 19.20
CA SER A 203 -13.46 0.74 20.08
C SER A 203 -14.77 0.68 20.89
N ASP A 204 -15.42 1.82 21.12
CA ASP A 204 -16.73 1.94 21.74
C ASP A 204 -17.91 1.59 20.80
N GLY A 205 -17.61 1.00 19.64
CA GLY A 205 -18.54 0.69 18.56
C GLY A 205 -18.69 1.84 17.57
N LEU A 206 -18.46 1.55 16.29
CA LEU A 206 -18.76 2.48 15.19
C LEU A 206 -20.18 2.27 14.68
N HIS A 207 -20.79 3.34 14.14
CA HIS A 207 -22.11 3.23 13.53
C HIS A 207 -22.10 2.23 12.37
N ARG A 208 -23.21 1.50 12.24
CA ARG A 208 -23.36 0.53 11.16
C ARG A 208 -23.54 1.24 9.84
N VAL A 209 -23.12 0.56 8.77
CA VAL A 209 -23.43 0.93 7.40
C VAL A 209 -24.53 0.04 6.84
N VAL A 210 -25.41 0.65 6.06
CA VAL A 210 -26.55 0.01 5.42
C VAL A 210 -26.65 0.46 3.96
N VAL A 211 -27.45 -0.27 3.19
CA VAL A 211 -27.78 0.11 1.81
C VAL A 211 -28.80 1.25 1.85
N ALA A 212 -28.53 2.34 1.14
CA ALA A 212 -29.39 3.52 1.18
C ALA A 212 -30.76 3.28 0.50
N ASP A 213 -30.72 2.65 -0.67
CA ASP A 213 -31.90 2.19 -1.41
C ASP A 213 -31.78 0.68 -1.68
N PRO A 214 -32.57 -0.18 -1.01
CA PRO A 214 -32.56 -1.63 -1.23
C PRO A 214 -32.93 -2.07 -2.65
N SER A 215 -33.53 -1.19 -3.47
CA SER A 215 -33.84 -1.47 -4.88
C SER A 215 -32.64 -1.25 -5.81
N VAL A 216 -31.61 -0.56 -5.35
CA VAL A 216 -30.37 -0.29 -6.09
C VAL A 216 -29.28 -1.27 -5.66
N PRO A 217 -28.45 -1.80 -6.57
CA PRO A 217 -27.34 -2.68 -6.21
C PRO A 217 -26.37 -2.04 -5.20
N LEU A 218 -25.71 -2.88 -4.41
CA LEU A 218 -24.67 -2.44 -3.49
C LEU A 218 -23.50 -1.84 -4.27
N SER A 219 -23.19 -0.59 -3.96
CA SER A 219 -22.03 0.15 -4.48
C SER A 219 -21.67 1.23 -3.46
N LEU A 220 -20.50 1.88 -3.62
CA LEU A 220 -20.15 3.03 -2.78
C LEU A 220 -21.18 4.17 -2.86
N ALA A 221 -21.83 4.35 -4.01
CA ALA A 221 -22.87 5.35 -4.22
C ALA A 221 -24.18 5.05 -3.48
N ASN A 222 -24.39 3.80 -3.07
CA ASN A 222 -25.60 3.34 -2.39
C ASN A 222 -25.33 2.92 -0.93
N LEU A 223 -24.28 3.50 -0.32
CA LEU A 223 -23.99 3.34 1.09
C LEU A 223 -24.51 4.51 1.91
N MET A 224 -25.09 4.19 3.06
CA MET A 224 -25.32 5.15 4.12
C MET A 224 -24.95 4.53 5.48
N SER A 225 -25.04 5.34 6.52
CA SER A 225 -24.91 4.90 7.90
C SER A 225 -26.15 5.34 8.67
N ASP A 226 -26.45 4.64 9.77
CA ASP A 226 -27.50 5.07 10.70
C ASP A 226 -27.25 6.53 11.14
N PRO A 227 -28.31 7.37 11.24
CA PRO A 227 -28.15 8.81 11.37
C PRO A 227 -27.34 9.14 12.63
N PRO A 228 -26.13 9.71 12.47
CA PRO A 228 -25.30 9.99 13.63
C PRO A 228 -25.83 11.20 14.38
N ARG A 229 -25.61 11.24 15.70
CA ARG A 229 -25.78 12.47 16.47
C ARG A 229 -24.65 13.43 16.11
N SER A 230 -24.99 14.67 15.73
CA SER A 230 -23.98 15.72 15.56
C SER A 230 -23.25 15.94 16.88
N GLU A 231 -21.91 15.97 16.83
CA GLU A 231 -21.09 16.35 17.98
C GLU A 231 -20.99 17.88 18.07
N SER A 232 -20.74 18.42 19.27
CA SER A 232 -20.48 19.85 19.45
C SER A 232 -19.06 20.16 18.98
N CYS A 233 -18.94 20.95 17.90
CA CYS A 233 -17.67 21.22 17.24
C CYS A 233 -17.21 22.66 17.50
N ASP A 234 -16.03 22.85 18.08
CA ASP A 234 -15.40 24.16 18.28
C ASP A 234 -14.46 24.53 17.12
N ARG A 235 -13.75 23.56 16.55
CA ARG A 235 -12.80 23.76 15.45
C ARG A 235 -13.43 23.65 14.06
N LEU A 236 -13.07 24.56 13.18
CA LEU A 236 -13.38 24.44 11.75
C LEU A 236 -12.38 23.49 11.08
N VAL A 237 -12.89 22.49 10.36
CA VAL A 237 -12.07 21.57 9.55
C VAL A 237 -12.23 21.92 8.08
N SER A 238 -11.13 22.29 7.41
CA SER A 238 -11.08 22.43 5.96
C SER A 238 -10.77 21.09 5.30
N VAL A 239 -11.68 20.58 4.50
CA VAL A 239 -11.52 19.36 3.70
C VAL A 239 -11.17 19.76 2.28
N ILE A 240 -9.92 19.51 1.85
CA ILE A 240 -9.47 19.78 0.49
C ILE A 240 -9.72 18.54 -0.37
N MET A 241 -10.47 18.71 -1.46
CA MET A 241 -10.83 17.64 -2.39
C MET A 241 -10.28 17.96 -3.79
N PRO A 242 -9.09 17.46 -4.16
CA PRO A 242 -8.59 17.57 -5.53
C PRO A 242 -9.40 16.65 -6.45
N VAL A 243 -9.81 17.15 -7.62
CA VAL A 243 -10.56 16.37 -8.60
C VAL A 243 -10.12 16.71 -10.03
N PHE A 244 -9.97 15.67 -10.86
CA PHE A 244 -9.77 15.79 -12.30
C PHE A 244 -10.58 14.70 -12.98
N ASN A 245 -11.53 15.08 -13.84
CA ASN A 245 -12.44 14.16 -14.52
C ASN A 245 -13.16 13.18 -13.58
N GLY A 246 -13.76 13.71 -12.51
CA GLY A 246 -14.39 12.95 -11.43
C GLY A 246 -15.91 13.12 -11.35
N ALA A 247 -16.58 13.59 -12.40
CA ALA A 247 -17.99 13.96 -12.36
C ALA A 247 -18.92 12.84 -11.86
N GLU A 248 -18.61 11.58 -12.18
CA GLU A 248 -19.38 10.39 -11.77
C GLU A 248 -19.25 10.08 -10.27
N TRP A 249 -18.19 10.55 -9.61
CA TRP A 249 -17.84 10.12 -8.25
C TRP A 249 -18.06 11.20 -7.19
N LEU A 250 -18.13 12.47 -7.61
CA LEU A 250 -18.31 13.60 -6.69
C LEU A 250 -19.53 13.45 -5.77
N ASP A 251 -20.65 12.92 -6.28
CA ASP A 251 -21.86 12.70 -5.47
C ASP A 251 -21.59 11.73 -4.30
N ILE A 252 -20.73 10.72 -4.49
CA ILE A 252 -20.32 9.76 -3.44
C ILE A 252 -19.50 10.47 -2.36
N ALA A 253 -18.42 11.14 -2.78
CA ALA A 253 -17.48 11.76 -1.87
C ALA A 253 -18.16 12.90 -1.07
N LEU A 254 -18.83 13.82 -1.77
CA LEU A 254 -19.52 14.96 -1.15
C LEU A 254 -20.72 14.50 -0.32
N GLY A 255 -21.46 13.48 -0.75
CA GLY A 255 -22.52 12.87 0.05
C GLY A 255 -22.00 12.34 1.39
N SER A 256 -20.88 11.61 1.38
CA SER A 256 -20.28 11.07 2.60
C SER A 256 -19.71 12.15 3.54
N LEU A 257 -19.16 13.24 2.98
CA LEU A 257 -18.71 14.40 3.74
C LEU A 257 -19.88 15.18 4.37
N ARG A 258 -21.01 15.29 3.67
CA ARG A 258 -22.24 15.91 4.21
C ARG A 258 -22.80 15.15 5.40
N SER A 259 -22.62 13.83 5.42
CA SER A 259 -23.07 12.96 6.52
C SER A 259 -22.13 12.90 7.72
N GLN A 260 -21.00 13.62 7.73
CA GLN A 260 -20.06 13.56 8.85
C GLN A 260 -20.69 14.04 10.17
N THR A 261 -20.36 13.37 11.27
CA THR A 261 -20.83 13.74 12.62
C THR A 261 -20.21 15.04 13.11
N TRP A 262 -19.02 15.37 12.58
CA TRP A 262 -18.39 16.67 12.72
C TRP A 262 -18.99 17.66 11.73
N SER A 263 -19.90 18.52 12.19
CA SER A 263 -20.71 19.37 11.31
C SER A 263 -19.99 20.66 10.84
N ARG A 264 -19.00 21.12 11.60
CA ARG A 264 -18.25 22.37 11.36
C ARG A 264 -17.15 22.16 10.31
N LEU A 265 -17.59 21.97 9.07
CA LEU A 265 -16.74 21.72 7.90
C LEU A 265 -16.76 22.90 6.92
N GLU A 266 -15.63 23.12 6.29
CA GLU A 266 -15.46 23.81 5.01
C GLU A 266 -14.96 22.75 4.01
N ILE A 267 -15.59 22.63 2.84
CA ILE A 267 -15.25 21.63 1.82
C ILE A 267 -14.80 22.38 0.57
N ILE A 268 -13.52 22.25 0.22
CA ILE A 268 -12.88 22.98 -0.87
C ILE A 268 -12.62 21.98 -2.01
N VAL A 269 -13.51 21.98 -3.00
CA VAL A 269 -13.33 21.20 -4.22
C VAL A 269 -12.39 21.95 -5.16
N VAL A 270 -11.29 21.33 -5.55
CA VAL A 270 -10.31 21.90 -6.48
C VAL A 270 -10.37 21.11 -7.79
N ASP A 271 -11.09 21.66 -8.77
CA ASP A 271 -11.14 21.15 -10.14
C ASP A 271 -9.82 21.46 -10.85
N ASP A 272 -8.99 20.44 -11.02
CA ASP A 272 -7.67 20.48 -11.63
C ASP A 272 -7.72 20.44 -13.16
N GLY A 273 -8.55 21.33 -13.74
CA GLY A 273 -8.67 21.51 -15.18
C GLY A 273 -9.40 20.36 -15.88
N SER A 274 -10.48 19.83 -15.29
CA SER A 274 -11.28 18.77 -15.89
C SER A 274 -11.87 19.15 -17.25
N THR A 275 -12.02 18.16 -18.12
CA THR A 275 -12.59 18.30 -19.46
C THR A 275 -14.00 17.71 -19.57
N ASP A 276 -14.47 17.03 -18.53
CA ASP A 276 -15.82 16.49 -18.41
C ASP A 276 -16.76 17.47 -17.65
N ARG A 277 -17.85 16.95 -17.09
CA ARG A 277 -18.85 17.72 -16.34
C ARG A 277 -18.48 17.94 -14.85
N THR A 278 -17.23 17.71 -14.44
CA THR A 278 -16.81 17.78 -13.03
C THR A 278 -17.12 19.15 -12.42
N ALA A 279 -16.78 20.23 -13.12
CA ALA A 279 -17.04 21.60 -12.65
C ALA A 279 -18.53 21.87 -12.44
N GLU A 280 -19.38 21.43 -13.39
CA GLU A 280 -20.84 21.58 -13.31
C GLU A 280 -21.42 20.84 -12.09
N VAL A 281 -20.95 19.62 -11.84
CA VAL A 281 -21.37 18.83 -10.67
C VAL A 281 -20.94 19.52 -9.38
N ALA A 282 -19.70 19.99 -9.29
CA ALA A 282 -19.19 20.70 -8.11
C ALA A 282 -19.94 22.03 -7.85
N GLU A 283 -20.27 22.80 -8.90
CA GLU A 283 -21.07 24.03 -8.78
C GLU A 283 -22.47 23.76 -8.23
N ARG A 284 -23.12 22.67 -8.67
CA ARG A 284 -24.39 22.22 -8.10
C ARG A 284 -24.26 21.96 -6.60
N HIS A 285 -23.23 21.23 -6.18
CA HIS A 285 -23.01 20.96 -4.76
C HIS A 285 -22.72 22.22 -3.93
N SER A 286 -21.99 23.18 -4.49
CA SER A 286 -21.73 24.48 -3.87
C SER A 286 -23.01 25.31 -3.71
N THR A 287 -23.94 25.18 -4.65
CA THR A 287 -25.26 25.81 -4.56
C THR A 287 -26.14 25.18 -3.47
N ASP A 288 -26.10 23.84 -3.36
CA ASP A 288 -26.93 23.08 -2.42
C ASP A 288 -26.41 23.09 -0.97
N ASP A 289 -25.10 23.26 -0.78
CA ASP A 289 -24.46 23.23 0.54
C ASP A 289 -23.45 24.37 0.67
N PRO A 290 -23.71 25.38 1.53
CA PRO A 290 -22.85 26.56 1.67
C PRO A 290 -21.48 26.25 2.25
N ARG A 291 -21.25 25.03 2.76
CA ARG A 291 -19.92 24.57 3.18
C ARG A 291 -19.03 24.23 1.99
N VAL A 292 -19.59 23.99 0.81
CA VAL A 292 -18.86 23.56 -0.39
C VAL A 292 -18.49 24.76 -1.24
N THR A 293 -17.20 24.90 -1.55
CA THR A 293 -16.65 25.91 -2.47
C THR A 293 -15.89 25.22 -3.60
N LEU A 294 -16.03 25.73 -4.83
CA LEU A 294 -15.28 25.28 -5.99
C LEU A 294 -14.15 26.24 -6.33
N ILE A 295 -12.95 25.70 -6.54
CA ILE A 295 -11.78 26.38 -7.11
C ILE A 295 -11.42 25.68 -8.41
N ARG A 296 -11.06 26.43 -9.44
CA ARG A 296 -10.63 25.88 -10.74
C ARG A 296 -9.18 26.22 -10.99
N THR A 297 -8.38 25.22 -11.35
CA THR A 297 -6.97 25.36 -11.71
C THR A 297 -6.69 24.80 -13.11
N VAL A 298 -5.49 25.08 -13.62
CA VAL A 298 -4.99 24.36 -14.81
C VAL A 298 -4.42 23.03 -14.35
N ASN A 299 -4.71 21.94 -15.07
CA ASN A 299 -4.26 20.60 -14.75
C ASN A 299 -2.75 20.56 -14.46
N SER A 300 -2.42 20.37 -13.18
CA SER A 300 -1.05 20.38 -12.66
C SER A 300 -0.77 19.17 -11.77
N GLY A 301 -1.78 18.36 -11.47
CA GLY A 301 -1.70 17.16 -10.65
C GLY A 301 -2.21 17.37 -9.22
N ALA A 302 -2.60 16.25 -8.59
CA ALA A 302 -3.31 16.24 -7.30
C ALA A 302 -2.63 17.02 -6.17
N TYR A 303 -1.31 16.98 -6.04
CA TYR A 303 -0.63 17.70 -4.96
C TYR A 303 -0.54 19.22 -5.19
N LEU A 304 -0.46 19.66 -6.44
CA LEU A 304 -0.58 21.09 -6.77
C LEU A 304 -2.02 21.58 -6.56
N ALA A 305 -3.03 20.78 -6.90
CA ALA A 305 -4.42 21.05 -6.55
C ALA A 305 -4.64 21.11 -5.02
N ARG A 306 -4.05 20.19 -4.25
CA ARG A 306 -4.06 20.24 -2.78
C ARG A 306 -3.43 21.52 -2.24
N ASN A 307 -2.30 21.95 -2.80
CA ASN A 307 -1.65 23.20 -2.42
C ASN A 307 -2.51 24.43 -2.76
N ALA A 308 -3.21 24.43 -3.91
CA ALA A 308 -4.17 25.49 -4.25
C ALA A 308 -5.33 25.54 -3.26
N GLY A 309 -5.87 24.38 -2.85
CA GLY A 309 -6.88 24.29 -1.80
C GLY A 309 -6.36 24.74 -0.43
N LEU A 310 -5.12 24.38 -0.08
CA LEU A 310 -4.47 24.78 1.17
C LEU A 310 -4.33 26.30 1.29
N ALA A 311 -4.06 26.98 0.18
CA ALA A 311 -3.99 28.44 0.13
C ALA A 311 -5.33 29.12 0.47
N HIS A 312 -6.45 28.43 0.27
CA HIS A 312 -7.80 28.92 0.52
C HIS A 312 -8.40 28.41 1.83
N ALA A 313 -7.78 27.41 2.46
CA ALA A 313 -8.28 26.78 3.68
C ALA A 313 -8.28 27.77 4.87
N SER A 314 -9.42 27.91 5.52
CA SER A 314 -9.62 28.82 6.66
C SER A 314 -9.72 28.11 8.01
N GLY A 315 -9.83 26.78 8.01
CA GLY A 315 -10.00 25.95 9.20
C GLY A 315 -8.79 25.91 10.12
N ASP A 316 -9.03 25.64 11.40
CA ASP A 316 -7.97 25.39 12.40
C ASP A 316 -7.25 24.07 12.11
N VAL A 317 -7.95 23.17 11.43
CA VAL A 317 -7.52 21.83 11.07
C VAL A 317 -7.76 21.64 9.57
N VAL A 318 -6.82 21.00 8.89
CA VAL A 318 -6.91 20.71 7.46
C VAL A 318 -6.85 19.20 7.25
N THR A 319 -7.64 18.69 6.32
CA THR A 319 -7.54 17.32 5.84
C THR A 319 -7.75 17.26 4.34
N VAL A 320 -7.52 16.09 3.76
CA VAL A 320 -7.75 15.82 2.35
C VAL A 320 -8.83 14.74 2.22
N HIS A 321 -9.51 14.73 1.08
CA HIS A 321 -10.41 13.66 0.70
C HIS A 321 -10.33 13.47 -0.82
N ASP A 322 -10.06 12.25 -1.29
CA ASP A 322 -10.06 11.98 -2.74
C ASP A 322 -11.51 11.94 -3.25
N ALA A 323 -11.74 12.42 -4.48
CA ALA A 323 -13.08 12.66 -5.03
C ALA A 323 -13.88 11.38 -5.38
N ASP A 324 -13.25 10.21 -5.32
CA ASP A 324 -13.81 8.89 -5.64
C ASP A 324 -13.91 7.94 -4.45
N ASP A 325 -13.66 8.45 -3.24
CA ASP A 325 -13.73 7.69 -2.00
C ASP A 325 -15.04 7.93 -1.24
N TRP A 326 -15.40 6.97 -0.39
CA TRP A 326 -16.47 7.13 0.61
C TRP A 326 -15.87 7.17 2.01
N SER A 327 -16.33 8.11 2.85
CA SER A 327 -15.91 8.22 4.26
C SER A 327 -17.00 7.82 5.24
N HIS A 328 -16.60 7.04 6.25
CA HIS A 328 -17.45 6.75 7.39
C HIS A 328 -17.87 8.04 8.11
N PRO A 329 -19.14 8.19 8.55
CA PRO A 329 -19.63 9.44 9.16
C PRO A 329 -18.81 9.94 10.35
N GLU A 330 -18.26 9.02 11.14
CA GLU A 330 -17.46 9.36 12.33
C GLU A 330 -15.99 9.68 12.01
N LYS A 331 -15.54 9.56 10.75
CA LYS A 331 -14.13 9.67 10.40
C LYS A 331 -13.49 10.97 10.91
N ILE A 332 -14.07 12.12 10.54
CA ILE A 332 -13.47 13.42 10.90
C ILE A 332 -13.54 13.65 12.41
N ALA A 333 -14.65 13.32 13.07
CA ALA A 333 -14.77 13.49 14.52
C ALA A 333 -13.73 12.68 15.30
N ARG A 334 -13.53 11.40 14.92
CA ARG A 334 -12.51 10.52 15.51
C ARG A 334 -11.10 11.07 15.27
N GLN A 335 -10.84 11.59 14.07
CA GLN A 335 -9.56 12.19 13.73
C GLN A 335 -9.26 13.48 14.49
N VAL A 336 -10.25 14.37 14.65
CA VAL A 336 -10.11 15.61 15.43
C VAL A 336 -9.94 15.32 16.91
N ARG A 337 -10.68 14.34 17.45
CA ARG A 337 -10.55 13.92 18.85
C ARG A 337 -9.14 13.45 19.19
N ALA A 338 -8.50 12.70 18.30
CA ALA A 338 -7.11 12.28 18.48
C ALA A 338 -6.12 13.45 18.63
N LEU A 339 -6.38 14.61 18.00
CA LEU A 339 -5.59 15.83 18.17
C LEU A 339 -5.92 16.58 19.47
N GLN A 340 -7.10 16.37 20.05
CA GLN A 340 -7.58 16.99 21.30
C GLN A 340 -7.12 16.23 22.54
N GLU A 341 -7.04 14.90 22.47
CA GLU A 341 -6.67 14.05 23.60
C GLU A 341 -5.19 14.13 23.96
N ASN A 342 -4.34 14.59 23.03
CA ASN A 342 -2.91 14.70 23.24
C ASN A 342 -2.35 15.98 22.60
N ASP A 343 -1.86 16.90 23.43
CA ASP A 343 -1.31 18.18 22.98
C ASP A 343 -0.14 18.03 22.01
N GLY A 344 0.64 16.94 22.13
CA GLY A 344 1.76 16.61 21.24
C GLY A 344 1.35 16.01 19.89
N THR A 345 0.08 15.66 19.71
CA THR A 345 -0.43 15.14 18.44
C THR A 345 -0.80 16.30 17.51
N VAL A 346 -0.01 16.47 16.45
CA VAL A 346 -0.18 17.53 15.46
C VAL A 346 -0.98 17.06 14.24
N ALA A 347 -1.04 15.75 14.02
CA ALA A 347 -1.77 15.15 12.91
C ALA A 347 -2.35 13.77 13.27
N SER A 348 -3.33 13.33 12.50
CA SER A 348 -3.91 11.99 12.59
C SER A 348 -4.23 11.43 11.21
N VAL A 349 -4.25 10.11 11.11
CA VAL A 349 -4.56 9.38 9.88
C VAL A 349 -5.57 8.28 10.17
N SER A 350 -6.58 8.12 9.33
CA SER A 350 -7.54 7.02 9.43
C SER A 350 -7.03 5.75 8.74
N MET A 351 -7.75 4.65 8.90
CA MET A 351 -7.56 3.43 8.10
C MET A 351 -8.53 3.41 6.90
N MET A 352 -8.11 2.78 5.81
CA MET A 352 -8.95 2.51 4.65
C MET A 352 -8.88 1.04 4.22
N SER A 353 -9.93 0.62 3.52
CA SER A 353 -9.93 -0.56 2.68
C SER A 353 -10.21 -0.17 1.24
N ARG A 354 -9.68 -0.95 0.29
CA ARG A 354 -10.04 -0.78 -1.12
C ARG A 354 -11.20 -1.67 -1.50
N VAL A 355 -12.10 -1.13 -2.31
CA VAL A 355 -13.18 -1.88 -2.93
C VAL A 355 -13.13 -1.75 -4.44
N ASP A 356 -13.42 -2.83 -5.16
CA ASP A 356 -13.69 -2.76 -6.60
C ASP A 356 -15.14 -2.37 -6.90
N ASP A 357 -15.48 -2.25 -8.18
CA ASP A 357 -16.83 -1.87 -8.64
C ASP A 357 -17.91 -2.92 -8.24
N GLY A 358 -17.50 -4.14 -7.92
CA GLY A 358 -18.37 -5.21 -7.43
C GLY A 358 -18.60 -5.19 -5.92
N PHE A 359 -18.07 -4.18 -5.22
CA PHE A 359 -18.03 -4.07 -3.76
C PHE A 359 -17.22 -5.20 -3.09
N ARG A 360 -16.19 -5.70 -3.77
CA ARG A 360 -15.26 -6.67 -3.17
C ARG A 360 -14.11 -5.93 -2.50
N PHE A 361 -13.79 -6.27 -1.26
CA PHE A 361 -12.59 -5.79 -0.58
C PHE A 361 -11.35 -6.41 -1.23
N VAL A 362 -10.43 -5.56 -1.68
CA VAL A 362 -9.27 -5.95 -2.49
C VAL A 362 -7.96 -5.40 -1.95
N HIS A 363 -6.85 -6.03 -2.31
CA HIS A 363 -5.53 -5.56 -1.92
C HIS A 363 -5.13 -4.29 -2.65
N SER A 364 -4.47 -3.39 -1.94
CA SER A 364 -3.94 -2.14 -2.49
C SER A 364 -2.66 -2.31 -3.32
N ARG A 365 -2.03 -3.47 -3.23
CA ARG A 365 -0.74 -3.78 -3.87
C ARG A 365 -0.88 -5.10 -4.63
N PRO A 366 -0.08 -5.31 -5.70
CA PRO A 366 -0.16 -6.53 -6.50
C PRO A 366 0.27 -7.79 -5.73
N TRP A 367 0.94 -7.63 -4.58
CA TRP A 367 1.33 -8.75 -3.72
C TRP A 367 0.38 -8.84 -2.53
N PRO A 368 -0.65 -9.70 -2.60
CA PRO A 368 -1.60 -9.91 -1.53
C PRO A 368 -0.91 -10.42 -0.27
N ARG A 369 -1.50 -10.11 0.88
CA ARG A 369 -1.06 -10.51 2.22
C ARG A 369 -2.29 -10.64 3.11
N LEU A 370 -2.09 -10.93 4.40
CA LEU A 370 -3.18 -10.90 5.37
C LEU A 370 -3.99 -9.59 5.31
N GLU A 371 -3.34 -8.43 5.28
CA GLU A 371 -4.05 -7.16 5.43
C GLU A 371 -4.86 -6.73 4.19
N LEU A 372 -6.16 -6.51 4.41
CA LEU A 372 -7.07 -5.81 3.47
C LEU A 372 -7.30 -4.34 3.87
N MET A 373 -6.61 -3.90 4.91
CA MET A 373 -6.65 -2.54 5.43
C MET A 373 -5.26 -1.92 5.42
N GLN A 374 -5.19 -0.60 5.26
CA GLN A 374 -3.95 0.16 5.39
C GLN A 374 -4.25 1.57 5.88
N ARG A 375 -3.21 2.29 6.31
CA ARG A 375 -3.33 3.73 6.62
C ARG A 375 -3.80 4.48 5.37
N ASN A 376 -4.78 5.35 5.55
CA ASN A 376 -5.32 6.20 4.52
C ASN A 376 -4.55 7.52 4.45
N LEU A 377 -3.47 7.58 3.70
CA LEU A 377 -2.67 8.81 3.57
C LEU A 377 -3.43 9.97 2.91
N SER A 378 -4.46 9.70 2.10
CA SER A 378 -5.36 10.73 1.58
C SER A 378 -6.41 11.18 2.60
N SER A 379 -6.33 10.72 3.85
CA SER A 379 -7.11 11.24 5.00
C SER A 379 -6.26 11.97 6.04
N LEU A 380 -4.98 12.25 5.76
CA LEU A 380 -4.12 12.94 6.74
C LEU A 380 -4.80 14.23 7.19
N LEU A 381 -5.12 14.31 8.48
CA LEU A 381 -5.73 15.46 9.13
C LEU A 381 -4.66 16.08 10.04
N PHE A 382 -4.44 17.39 9.95
CA PHE A 382 -3.37 18.07 10.67
C PHE A 382 -3.79 19.46 11.11
N ARG A 383 -3.18 19.96 12.20
CA ARG A 383 -3.37 21.36 12.64
C ARG A 383 -2.81 22.29 11.58
N ARG A 384 -3.54 23.34 11.20
CA ARG A 384 -3.13 24.24 10.10
C ARG A 384 -1.80 24.96 10.39
N ASP A 385 -1.54 25.28 11.65
CA ASP A 385 -0.33 25.98 12.11
C ASP A 385 0.98 25.25 11.76
N VAL A 386 0.97 23.92 11.63
CA VAL A 386 2.17 23.16 11.25
C VAL A 386 2.75 23.58 9.92
N ILE A 387 1.91 24.14 9.02
CA ILE A 387 2.33 24.62 7.69
C ILE A 387 3.35 25.75 7.79
N GLU A 388 3.35 26.54 8.88
CA GLU A 388 4.36 27.59 9.09
C GLU A 388 5.76 26.99 9.25
N GLU A 389 5.86 25.76 9.74
CA GLU A 389 7.12 25.09 10.03
C GLU A 389 7.51 24.03 9.01
N VAL A 390 6.54 23.23 8.54
CA VAL A 390 6.80 22.17 7.56
C VAL A 390 6.51 22.62 6.13
N GLY A 391 5.67 23.63 5.92
CA GLY A 391 5.30 24.07 4.58
C GLY A 391 4.29 23.15 3.87
N ALA A 392 4.18 23.25 2.56
CA ALA A 392 3.14 22.60 1.74
C ALA A 392 3.52 21.17 1.28
N TRP A 393 2.63 20.49 0.55
CA TRP A 393 2.96 19.20 -0.09
C TRP A 393 4.00 19.39 -1.19
N ASP A 394 4.92 18.42 -1.34
CA ASP A 394 5.88 18.40 -2.44
C ASP A 394 5.15 18.34 -3.80
N PRO A 395 5.39 19.28 -4.75
CA PRO A 395 4.74 19.29 -6.05
C PRO A 395 5.34 18.20 -6.96
N VAL A 396 4.85 16.98 -6.79
CA VAL A 396 5.18 15.79 -7.59
C VAL A 396 3.91 15.11 -8.09
N SER A 397 4.01 14.17 -9.02
CA SER A 397 2.86 13.41 -9.50
C SER A 397 2.34 12.38 -8.50
N ALA A 398 3.22 11.88 -7.62
CA ALA A 398 2.94 10.77 -6.72
C ALA A 398 3.89 10.78 -5.49
N GLY A 399 3.41 10.31 -4.34
CA GLY A 399 4.23 10.07 -3.14
C GLY A 399 4.39 11.25 -2.18
N ALA A 400 3.86 12.43 -2.50
CA ALA A 400 4.00 13.60 -1.61
C ALA A 400 3.21 13.47 -0.29
N ASP A 401 2.21 12.59 -0.22
CA ASP A 401 1.50 12.26 1.00
C ASP A 401 2.40 11.57 2.03
N SER A 402 3.23 10.64 1.57
CA SER A 402 4.22 9.90 2.36
C SER A 402 5.37 10.82 2.77
N GLU A 403 5.79 11.69 1.87
CA GLU A 403 6.83 12.70 2.10
C GLU A 403 6.38 13.72 3.16
N PHE A 404 5.18 14.30 3.02
CA PHE A 404 4.64 15.27 3.97
C PHE A 404 4.45 14.66 5.37
N LEU A 405 3.93 13.42 5.43
CA LEU A 405 3.83 12.68 6.68
C LEU A 405 5.21 12.43 7.32
N ALA A 406 6.23 12.13 6.52
CA ALA A 406 7.58 11.92 7.02
C ALA A 406 8.17 13.23 7.55
N ARG A 407 7.97 14.37 6.88
CA ARG A 407 8.36 15.69 7.39
C ARG A 407 7.72 16.02 8.73
N LEU A 408 6.42 15.77 8.89
CA LEU A 408 5.73 15.98 10.17
C LEU A 408 6.38 15.15 11.29
N ARG A 409 6.63 13.86 11.06
CA ARG A 409 7.28 13.00 12.05
C ARG A 409 8.72 13.40 12.37
N THR A 410 9.51 13.78 11.35
CA THR A 410 10.87 14.24 11.56
C THR A 410 10.89 15.54 12.37
N ARG A 411 9.94 16.46 12.13
CA ARG A 411 9.87 17.75 12.82
C ARG A 411 9.33 17.63 14.25
N TYR A 412 8.27 16.85 14.47
CA TYR A 412 7.52 16.82 15.73
C TYR A 412 7.67 15.52 16.54
N GLY A 413 8.38 14.52 16.00
CA GLY A 413 8.53 13.18 16.59
C GLY A 413 7.55 12.16 16.02
N ASP A 414 7.89 10.87 16.08
CA ASP A 414 7.08 9.80 15.48
C ASP A 414 5.67 9.67 16.08
N ASP A 415 5.55 9.94 17.38
CA ASP A 415 4.29 9.88 18.14
C ASP A 415 3.38 11.11 17.92
N SER A 416 3.86 12.12 17.19
CA SER A 416 3.07 13.33 16.85
C SER A 416 1.96 13.06 15.83
N VAL A 417 1.97 11.89 15.19
CA VAL A 417 0.95 11.49 14.21
C VAL A 417 0.20 10.23 14.66
N ALA A 418 -1.02 10.42 15.12
CA ALA A 418 -1.88 9.34 15.59
C ALA A 418 -2.46 8.51 14.42
N THR A 419 -2.62 7.20 14.60
CA THR A 419 -3.45 6.37 13.72
C THR A 419 -4.77 6.09 14.42
N VAL A 420 -5.86 6.48 13.78
CA VAL A 420 -7.20 6.45 14.36
C VAL A 420 -7.93 5.21 13.89
N GLU A 421 -8.55 4.52 14.85
CA GLU A 421 -9.25 3.25 14.63
C GLU A 421 -8.40 2.23 13.86
N PRO A 422 -7.22 1.81 14.37
CA PRO A 422 -6.29 0.96 13.62
C PRO A 422 -6.88 -0.40 13.20
N GLY A 423 -7.99 -0.82 13.80
CA GLY A 423 -8.72 -2.05 13.47
C GLY A 423 -9.95 -1.88 12.56
N ALA A 424 -10.40 -0.65 12.26
CA ALA A 424 -11.60 -0.43 11.44
C ALA A 424 -11.36 0.55 10.28
N PRO A 425 -11.79 0.24 9.04
CA PRO A 425 -11.63 1.15 7.91
C PRO A 425 -12.67 2.27 8.01
N LEU A 426 -12.23 3.50 8.21
CA LEU A 426 -13.10 4.69 8.22
C LEU A 426 -13.22 5.34 6.83
N ALA A 427 -12.58 4.75 5.82
CA ALA A 427 -12.78 5.10 4.42
C ALA A 427 -12.80 3.83 3.56
N LEU A 428 -13.68 3.83 2.57
CA LEU A 428 -13.72 2.82 1.52
C LEU A 428 -13.29 3.50 0.23
N CYS A 429 -12.11 3.14 -0.27
CA CYS A 429 -11.54 3.78 -1.43
C CYS A 429 -11.78 2.91 -2.67
N ARG A 430 -12.22 3.54 -3.75
CA ARG A 430 -12.44 2.83 -4.99
C ARG A 430 -11.11 2.37 -5.59
N LEU A 431 -11.15 1.24 -6.28
CA LEU A 431 -10.01 0.71 -7.01
C LEU A 431 -10.41 0.32 -8.44
N ALA A 432 -10.36 1.31 -9.33
CA ALA A 432 -10.63 1.14 -10.75
C ALA A 432 -9.37 0.70 -11.52
N PRO A 433 -9.48 0.11 -12.73
CA PRO A 433 -8.33 -0.25 -13.56
C PRO A 433 -7.44 0.94 -13.95
N ASP A 434 -8.03 2.11 -14.11
CA ASP A 434 -7.42 3.38 -14.53
C ASP A 434 -6.98 4.28 -13.35
N SER A 435 -7.14 3.83 -12.11
CA SER A 435 -6.68 4.59 -10.94
C SER A 435 -5.19 4.94 -11.02
N LEU A 436 -4.80 6.14 -10.61
CA LEU A 436 -3.41 6.61 -10.62
C LEU A 436 -2.45 5.65 -9.92
N SER A 437 -2.89 4.97 -8.85
CA SER A 437 -2.08 3.98 -8.13
C SER A 437 -1.76 2.71 -8.93
N ARG A 438 -2.46 2.48 -10.04
CA ARG A 438 -2.27 1.39 -11.01
C ARG A 438 -1.71 1.87 -12.36
N SER A 439 -1.68 3.17 -12.63
CA SER A 439 -1.09 3.75 -13.85
C SER A 439 0.34 3.23 -14.09
N SER A 440 0.69 2.98 -15.35
CA SER A 440 1.94 2.31 -15.71
C SER A 440 3.18 3.18 -15.48
N SER A 441 3.01 4.51 -15.41
CA SER A 441 4.11 5.47 -15.24
C SER A 441 4.59 5.56 -13.78
N THR A 442 3.72 5.46 -12.78
CA THR A 442 4.09 5.63 -11.35
C THR A 442 3.31 4.71 -10.38
N PRO A 443 3.24 3.39 -10.65
CA PRO A 443 2.41 2.48 -9.87
C PRO A 443 2.83 2.45 -8.41
N LEU A 444 1.89 2.21 -7.48
CA LEU A 444 2.20 2.12 -6.04
C LEU A 444 3.25 1.04 -5.73
N ALA A 445 3.28 -0.01 -6.55
CA ALA A 445 4.27 -1.08 -6.49
C ALA A 445 5.72 -0.59 -6.65
N SER A 446 5.94 0.52 -7.36
CA SER A 446 7.27 1.14 -7.54
C SER A 446 7.90 1.65 -6.24
N LEU A 447 7.15 1.70 -5.14
CA LEU A 447 7.69 1.95 -3.80
C LEU A 447 8.55 0.79 -3.26
N LEU A 448 8.44 -0.40 -3.86
CA LEU A 448 9.17 -1.59 -3.45
C LEU A 448 10.37 -1.91 -4.35
N TRP A 449 10.44 -1.28 -5.53
CA TRP A 449 11.47 -1.55 -6.53
C TRP A 449 12.65 -0.58 -6.33
N PRO A 450 13.89 -1.06 -6.16
CA PRO A 450 15.08 -0.21 -6.05
C PRO A 450 15.25 0.83 -7.17
N THR A 451 14.76 0.50 -8.36
CA THR A 451 14.74 1.37 -9.55
C THR A 451 13.43 2.14 -9.73
N GLY A 452 12.43 1.90 -8.87
CA GLY A 452 11.13 2.53 -8.97
C GLY A 452 11.15 4.01 -8.58
N ALA A 453 10.43 4.85 -9.34
CA ALA A 453 10.43 6.29 -9.12
C ALA A 453 9.97 6.70 -7.71
N ARG A 454 8.93 6.05 -7.16
CA ARG A 454 8.47 6.30 -5.78
C ARG A 454 9.49 5.84 -4.73
N PHE A 455 10.21 4.74 -4.98
CA PHE A 455 11.27 4.27 -4.08
C PHE A 455 12.42 5.29 -4.02
N ILE A 456 12.90 5.73 -5.18
CA ILE A 456 14.02 6.69 -5.28
C ILE A 456 13.64 8.03 -4.66
N HIS A 457 12.43 8.54 -4.93
CA HIS A 457 11.92 9.76 -4.30
C HIS A 457 11.87 9.65 -2.77
N ARG A 458 11.39 8.50 -2.25
CA ARG A 458 11.43 8.24 -0.81
C ARG A 458 12.84 8.28 -0.25
N ARG A 459 13.79 7.60 -0.88
CA ARG A 459 15.17 7.60 -0.41
C ARG A 459 15.80 8.99 -0.47
N ALA A 460 15.48 9.78 -1.50
CA ALA A 460 15.97 11.14 -1.65
C ALA A 460 15.50 12.05 -0.51
N TYR A 461 14.19 12.05 -0.19
CA TYR A 461 13.69 12.87 0.91
C TYR A 461 14.14 12.35 2.28
N GLU A 462 14.32 11.04 2.45
CA GLU A 462 14.82 10.43 3.70
C GLU A 462 16.27 10.85 3.95
N HIS A 463 17.10 10.84 2.90
CA HIS A 463 18.47 11.33 2.97
C HIS A 463 18.52 12.83 3.33
N TRP A 464 17.70 13.65 2.67
CA TRP A 464 17.60 15.08 2.98
C TRP A 464 17.18 15.34 4.44
N MET A 465 16.18 14.60 4.95
CA MET A 465 15.73 14.70 6.34
C MET A 465 16.77 14.24 7.36
N GLY A 466 17.65 13.32 6.99
CA GLY A 466 18.78 12.88 7.82
C GLY A 466 20.00 13.82 7.77
N GLY A 467 19.98 14.83 6.90
CA GLY A 467 21.09 15.74 6.68
C GLY A 467 21.23 16.82 7.77
N PRO A 468 22.44 17.39 7.95
CA PRO A 468 22.70 18.40 8.98
C PRO A 468 21.99 19.74 8.71
N ASP A 469 21.68 20.05 7.45
CA ASP A 469 21.02 21.29 7.02
C ASP A 469 19.50 21.11 6.83
N PHE A 470 18.91 20.07 7.41
CA PHE A 470 17.48 19.82 7.26
C PHE A 470 16.65 20.95 7.88
N ALA A 471 15.93 21.67 7.02
CA ALA A 471 14.79 22.50 7.39
C ALA A 471 13.54 21.83 6.84
N ALA A 472 12.61 21.45 7.72
CA ALA A 472 11.36 20.76 7.30
C ALA A 472 10.53 21.54 6.28
N PHE A 473 10.76 22.85 6.18
CA PHE A 473 9.97 23.77 5.39
C PHE A 473 10.09 23.56 3.87
N LEU A 474 8.97 23.21 3.22
CA LEU A 474 8.80 23.31 1.76
C LEU A 474 7.80 24.43 1.42
N PRO A 475 8.20 25.53 0.76
CA PRO A 475 7.30 26.64 0.50
C PRO A 475 6.16 26.27 -0.46
N LEU A 476 5.00 26.89 -0.26
CA LEU A 476 3.82 26.73 -1.10
C LEU A 476 4.09 27.14 -2.56
N GLU A 477 4.76 28.27 -2.76
CA GLU A 477 5.27 28.71 -4.06
C GLU A 477 6.80 28.61 -4.08
N ARG A 478 7.36 27.83 -5.01
CA ARG A 478 8.82 27.66 -5.12
C ARG A 478 9.34 28.26 -6.44
N LYS A 479 10.34 29.15 -6.33
CA LYS A 479 11.07 29.74 -7.48
C LYS A 479 12.51 29.22 -7.63
N GLY A 480 12.90 28.16 -6.92
CA GLY A 480 14.28 27.63 -6.90
C GLY A 480 14.37 26.10 -6.84
N ALA A 481 15.60 25.57 -6.92
CA ALA A 481 15.89 24.13 -6.91
C ALA A 481 15.34 23.41 -5.67
N LYS A 482 14.87 22.16 -5.81
CA LYS A 482 14.37 21.32 -4.71
C LYS A 482 15.51 20.90 -3.77
N PRO A 483 15.26 20.66 -2.47
CA PRO A 483 16.31 20.35 -1.50
C PRO A 483 16.74 18.87 -1.56
N PHE A 484 16.01 18.07 -2.34
CA PHE A 484 16.30 16.68 -2.66
C PHE A 484 15.91 16.39 -4.11
N LEU A 485 16.44 15.28 -4.63
CA LEU A 485 16.16 14.82 -5.98
C LEU A 485 14.69 14.44 -6.15
N VAL A 486 14.08 14.94 -7.23
CA VAL A 486 12.82 14.41 -7.75
C VAL A 486 13.10 13.67 -9.05
N PRO A 487 12.82 12.36 -9.11
CA PRO A 487 12.92 11.57 -10.34
C PRO A 487 12.11 12.19 -11.47
N ASP A 488 12.62 12.16 -12.69
CA ASP A 488 11.95 12.77 -13.85
C ASP A 488 10.53 12.22 -14.05
N ALA A 489 10.31 10.93 -13.79
CA ALA A 489 8.99 10.29 -13.83
C ALA A 489 7.96 10.87 -12.83
N LEU A 490 8.42 11.57 -11.78
CA LEU A 490 7.56 12.22 -10.79
C LEU A 490 7.45 13.73 -10.98
N ARG A 491 8.27 14.33 -11.86
CA ARG A 491 8.28 15.78 -12.08
C ARG A 491 6.97 16.24 -12.73
N ARG A 492 6.48 17.40 -12.30
CA ARG A 492 5.41 18.13 -12.95
C ARG A 492 5.94 19.50 -13.39
N GLY A 493 5.70 19.86 -14.65
CA GLY A 493 5.99 21.20 -15.17
C GLY A 493 4.81 22.14 -14.92
N SER A 494 5.07 23.45 -14.91
CA SER A 494 4.05 24.50 -14.69
C SER A 494 3.06 24.70 -15.86
N SER A 495 3.02 23.82 -16.87
CA SER A 495 2.17 24.05 -18.06
C SER A 495 2.00 22.82 -18.97
N SER A 496 1.56 21.67 -18.46
CA SER A 496 1.29 20.50 -19.32
C SER A 496 -0.11 19.95 -19.08
N ALA A 497 -1.06 20.32 -19.95
CA ALA A 497 -2.44 19.84 -19.99
C ALA A 497 -2.58 18.37 -20.47
N VAL A 498 -1.49 17.59 -20.43
CA VAL A 498 -1.42 16.22 -20.95
C VAL A 498 -1.39 15.26 -19.76
N SER A 499 -2.24 14.22 -19.81
CA SER A 499 -2.27 13.16 -18.79
C SER A 499 -0.87 12.55 -18.59
N PRO A 500 -0.44 12.21 -17.35
CA PRO A 500 0.84 11.54 -17.09
C PRO A 500 1.13 10.36 -18.03
N ASP A 501 0.13 9.57 -18.40
CA ASP A 501 0.34 8.39 -19.26
C ASP A 501 0.54 8.77 -20.74
N GLU A 502 -0.05 9.87 -21.21
CA GLU A 502 0.19 10.42 -22.55
C GLU A 502 1.52 11.19 -22.61
N ALA A 503 1.86 11.91 -21.55
CA ALA A 503 3.16 12.56 -21.39
C ALA A 503 4.28 11.51 -21.35
N ASN A 504 4.07 10.35 -20.72
CA ASN A 504 5.07 9.30 -20.65
C ASN A 504 5.23 8.50 -21.96
N ARG A 505 4.17 8.32 -22.75
CA ARG A 505 4.24 7.71 -24.10
C ARG A 505 4.90 8.62 -25.13
N SER A 506 4.83 9.93 -24.92
CA SER A 506 5.46 10.95 -25.76
C SER A 506 6.74 11.53 -25.16
N SER A 507 7.19 11.02 -23.99
CA SER A 507 8.41 11.46 -23.33
C SER A 507 9.59 11.31 -24.31
N PRO A 508 10.34 12.38 -24.57
CA PRO A 508 11.53 12.28 -25.39
C PRO A 508 12.51 11.29 -24.75
N ILE A 509 13.12 10.43 -25.57
CA ILE A 509 14.17 9.52 -25.12
C ILE A 509 15.29 10.35 -24.50
N THR A 510 15.54 10.17 -23.20
CA THR A 510 16.65 10.85 -22.53
C THR A 510 17.94 10.18 -22.97
N ARG A 511 18.87 10.96 -23.53
CA ARG A 511 20.20 10.46 -23.92
C ARG A 511 21.21 10.74 -22.83
N PHE A 512 22.03 9.74 -22.52
CA PHE A 512 23.19 9.85 -21.65
C PHE A 512 24.45 9.45 -22.42
N ASP A 513 25.56 10.11 -22.15
CA ASP A 513 26.86 9.72 -22.69
C ASP A 513 27.35 8.39 -22.11
N GLU A 514 26.89 8.04 -20.91
CA GLU A 514 27.17 6.77 -20.22
C GLU A 514 25.98 6.35 -19.36
N ILE A 515 25.68 5.05 -19.30
CA ILE A 515 24.79 4.49 -18.28
C ILE A 515 25.56 3.50 -17.42
N VAL A 516 25.54 3.71 -16.11
CA VAL A 516 26.19 2.87 -15.11
C VAL A 516 25.16 2.06 -14.34
N ILE A 517 25.30 0.72 -14.36
CA ILE A 517 24.46 -0.20 -13.58
C ILE A 517 25.32 -0.80 -12.47
N ALA A 518 24.98 -0.54 -11.21
CA ALA A 518 25.79 -0.97 -10.07
C ALA A 518 24.96 -1.17 -8.79
N ASP A 519 25.52 -1.93 -7.85
CA ASP A 519 25.05 -1.88 -6.47
C ASP A 519 25.56 -0.57 -5.83
N LEU A 520 24.63 0.35 -5.55
CA LEU A 520 24.88 1.69 -4.99
C LEU A 520 24.70 1.72 -3.46
N HIS A 521 24.62 0.55 -2.84
CA HIS A 521 24.49 0.40 -1.40
C HIS A 521 25.79 0.80 -0.67
N PRO A 522 25.74 1.38 0.55
CA PRO A 522 26.94 1.75 1.32
C PRO A 522 27.96 0.62 1.52
N SER A 523 27.48 -0.63 1.60
CA SER A 523 28.33 -1.82 1.77
C SER A 523 28.80 -2.44 0.44
N SER A 524 28.50 -1.82 -0.70
CA SER A 524 28.89 -2.34 -2.00
C SER A 524 30.39 -2.19 -2.22
N VAL A 525 31.06 -3.29 -2.57
CA VAL A 525 32.51 -3.33 -2.80
C VAL A 525 32.95 -2.56 -4.05
N VAL A 526 32.02 -2.23 -4.95
CA VAL A 526 32.29 -1.48 -6.19
C VAL A 526 31.93 0.00 -6.07
N LEU A 527 31.34 0.44 -4.96
CA LEU A 527 30.78 1.79 -4.82
C LEU A 527 31.83 2.87 -5.06
N ARG A 528 33.03 2.70 -4.49
CA ARG A 528 34.12 3.68 -4.59
C ARG A 528 34.57 3.87 -6.03
N GLU A 529 34.76 2.77 -6.75
CA GLU A 529 35.21 2.77 -8.15
C GLU A 529 34.12 3.32 -9.08
N VAL A 530 32.85 2.98 -8.82
CA VAL A 530 31.69 3.55 -9.53
C VAL A 530 31.64 5.07 -9.36
N LEU A 531 31.78 5.59 -8.14
CA LEU A 531 31.75 7.03 -7.89
C LEU A 531 32.96 7.75 -8.50
N ALA A 532 34.13 7.13 -8.51
CA ALA A 532 35.32 7.66 -9.19
C ALA A 532 35.11 7.77 -10.71
N ASP A 533 34.50 6.76 -11.32
CA ASP A 533 34.16 6.75 -12.75
C ASP A 533 33.11 7.82 -13.07
N VAL A 534 32.01 7.89 -12.30
CA VAL A 534 30.98 8.93 -12.43
C VAL A 534 31.59 10.33 -12.30
N ALA A 535 32.48 10.55 -11.33
CA ALA A 535 33.17 11.82 -11.15
C ALA A 535 34.07 12.18 -12.35
N ALA A 536 34.75 11.20 -12.95
CA ALA A 536 35.56 11.42 -14.14
C ALA A 536 34.71 11.83 -15.36
N HIS A 537 33.56 11.17 -15.57
CA HIS A 537 32.60 11.56 -16.60
C HIS A 537 32.07 12.98 -16.37
N ARG A 538 31.68 13.30 -15.13
CA ARG A 538 31.21 14.64 -14.75
C ARG A 538 32.27 15.71 -14.99
N ALA A 539 33.52 15.45 -14.62
CA ALA A 539 34.64 16.37 -14.87
C ALA A 539 34.91 16.60 -16.37
N ALA A 540 34.57 15.63 -17.22
CA ALA A 540 34.63 15.75 -18.67
C ALA A 540 33.39 16.42 -19.29
N GLY A 541 32.42 16.87 -18.48
CA GLY A 541 31.17 17.46 -18.96
C GLY A 541 30.21 16.45 -19.60
N ARG A 542 30.40 15.15 -19.34
CA ARG A 542 29.57 14.08 -19.87
C ARG A 542 28.40 13.77 -18.94
N THR A 543 27.26 13.45 -19.54
CA THR A 543 26.04 13.04 -18.86
C THR A 543 26.08 11.55 -18.48
N VAL A 544 25.69 11.23 -17.26
CA VAL A 544 25.71 9.87 -16.69
C VAL A 544 24.35 9.52 -16.09
N GLY A 545 23.78 8.41 -16.57
CA GLY A 545 22.61 7.78 -15.96
C GLY A 545 23.03 6.65 -15.02
N MET A 546 22.67 6.73 -13.74
CA MET A 546 22.96 5.69 -12.75
C MET A 546 21.73 4.83 -12.48
N VAL A 547 21.89 3.50 -12.47
CA VAL A 547 20.84 2.53 -12.12
C VAL A 547 21.27 1.77 -10.86
N HIS A 548 20.47 1.90 -9.80
CA HIS A 548 20.69 1.15 -8.57
C HIS A 548 20.16 -0.29 -8.68
N LEU A 549 21.07 -1.27 -8.71
CA LEU A 549 20.73 -2.68 -8.70
C LEU A 549 21.35 -3.39 -7.47
N PRO A 550 20.59 -3.52 -6.37
CA PRO A 550 21.16 -3.94 -5.10
C PRO A 550 21.46 -5.45 -4.98
N ALA A 551 22.69 -5.78 -4.57
CA ALA A 551 23.07 -7.11 -4.14
C ALA A 551 23.01 -7.27 -2.62
N HIS A 552 23.37 -6.24 -1.84
CA HIS A 552 23.46 -6.30 -0.37
C HIS A 552 22.17 -5.93 0.35
N GLY A 553 21.58 -4.80 -0.02
CA GLY A 553 20.40 -4.20 0.62
C GLY A 553 19.83 -3.10 -0.28
N LEU A 554 18.61 -2.66 -0.03
CA LEU A 554 17.93 -1.71 -0.93
C LEU A 554 18.36 -0.25 -0.74
N ASP A 555 19.18 0.06 0.28
CA ASP A 555 19.59 1.44 0.57
C ASP A 555 20.57 1.97 -0.47
N ILE A 556 20.58 3.31 -0.64
CA ILE A 556 21.48 4.03 -1.53
C ILE A 556 22.40 4.89 -0.65
N ALA A 557 23.71 4.84 -0.93
CA ALA A 557 24.72 5.52 -0.14
C ALA A 557 24.62 7.06 -0.20
N SER A 558 25.02 7.74 0.87
CA SER A 558 25.01 9.21 0.96
C SER A 558 25.86 9.85 -0.14
N GLU A 559 27.01 9.26 -0.43
CA GLU A 559 27.97 9.70 -1.45
C GLU A 559 27.37 9.65 -2.87
N VAL A 560 26.36 8.80 -3.09
CA VAL A 560 25.61 8.74 -4.35
C VAL A 560 24.67 9.94 -4.46
N TRP A 561 23.99 10.30 -3.38
CA TRP A 561 23.12 11.49 -3.36
C TRP A 561 23.93 12.78 -3.56
N GLU A 562 25.13 12.86 -3.00
CA GLU A 562 26.06 13.98 -3.18
C GLU A 562 26.60 14.08 -4.61
N ALA A 563 26.72 12.95 -5.32
CA ALA A 563 27.20 12.91 -6.71
C ALA A 563 26.14 13.34 -7.73
N ILE A 564 24.85 13.28 -7.37
CA ILE A 564 23.73 13.62 -8.26
C ILE A 564 23.51 15.14 -8.27
N ASP A 565 23.75 15.78 -9.42
CA ASP A 565 23.48 17.20 -9.62
C ASP A 565 22.19 17.48 -10.40
N GLY A 566 21.52 16.44 -10.91
CA GLY A 566 20.26 16.57 -11.65
C GLY A 566 20.43 17.12 -13.07
N GLU A 567 21.65 17.48 -13.47
CA GLU A 567 21.99 17.99 -14.79
C GLU A 567 22.83 16.97 -15.56
N LEU A 568 24.06 16.74 -15.11
CA LEU A 568 25.02 15.81 -15.68
C LEU A 568 24.85 14.41 -15.10
N VAL A 569 24.61 14.29 -13.79
CA VAL A 569 24.48 12.98 -13.13
C VAL A 569 23.06 12.81 -12.62
N ARG A 570 22.38 11.73 -13.04
CA ARG A 570 20.98 11.45 -12.69
C ARG A 570 20.76 9.98 -12.39
N LEU A 571 19.79 9.68 -11.52
CA LEU A 571 19.26 8.32 -11.37
C LEU A 571 18.25 8.02 -12.47
N VAL A 572 18.35 6.82 -13.04
CA VAL A 572 17.42 6.30 -14.04
C VAL A 572 16.44 5.33 -13.36
N CYS A 573 15.15 5.52 -13.64
CA CYS A 573 14.05 4.82 -12.98
C CYS A 573 13.32 3.87 -13.94
N THR A 574 12.71 2.82 -13.39
CA THR A 574 11.76 1.96 -14.12
C THR A 574 10.69 2.80 -14.83
N GLY A 575 10.35 2.42 -16.06
CA GLY A 575 9.34 3.11 -16.87
C GLY A 575 9.89 4.27 -17.71
N GLN A 576 11.16 4.65 -17.54
CA GLN A 576 11.84 5.56 -18.45
C GLN A 576 12.42 4.80 -19.66
N ILE A 577 12.42 5.46 -20.81
CA ILE A 577 13.14 5.05 -22.01
C ILE A 577 14.38 5.94 -22.13
N VAL A 578 15.55 5.35 -21.99
CA VAL A 578 16.84 6.04 -22.06
C VAL A 578 17.71 5.45 -23.16
N ALA A 579 18.60 6.27 -23.72
CA ALA A 579 19.53 5.81 -24.75
C ALA A 579 20.96 6.24 -24.44
N THR A 580 21.91 5.39 -24.82
CA THR A 580 23.34 5.66 -24.70
C THR A 580 24.12 4.87 -25.74
N GLU A 581 25.33 5.30 -26.07
CA GLU A 581 26.23 4.45 -26.85
C GLU A 581 26.86 3.36 -25.99
N ARG A 582 26.99 3.58 -24.67
CA ARG A 582 27.73 2.70 -23.77
C ARG A 582 27.03 2.49 -22.43
N VAL A 583 26.91 1.22 -22.04
CA VAL A 583 26.47 0.80 -20.71
C VAL A 583 27.63 0.13 -19.99
N THR A 584 28.01 0.63 -18.81
CA THR A 584 29.00 -0.01 -17.94
C THR A 584 28.33 -0.71 -16.77
N ARG A 585 28.52 -2.03 -16.67
CA ARG A 585 27.96 -2.88 -15.61
C ARG A 585 29.02 -3.21 -14.56
N TRP A 586 28.74 -2.82 -13.33
CA TRP A 586 29.52 -3.14 -12.12
C TRP A 586 28.77 -4.16 -11.25
N CYS A 587 28.05 -5.08 -11.89
CA CYS A 587 27.33 -6.17 -11.24
C CYS A 587 27.30 -7.40 -12.16
N PRO A 588 27.03 -8.62 -11.63
CA PRO A 588 26.90 -9.80 -12.46
C PRO A 588 25.78 -9.67 -13.50
N ALA A 589 26.04 -10.07 -14.75
CA ALA A 589 25.05 -10.02 -15.83
C ALA A 589 23.74 -10.76 -15.47
N ALA A 590 23.85 -11.93 -14.82
CA ALA A 590 22.68 -12.70 -14.38
C ALA A 590 21.77 -11.94 -13.39
N LEU A 591 22.34 -11.05 -12.56
CA LEU A 591 21.54 -10.22 -11.64
C LEU A 591 20.74 -9.16 -12.42
N VAL A 592 21.35 -8.58 -13.46
CA VAL A 592 20.69 -7.62 -14.34
C VAL A 592 19.58 -8.29 -15.15
N GLU A 593 19.87 -9.44 -15.75
CA GLU A 593 18.94 -10.20 -16.58
C GLU A 593 17.77 -10.79 -15.76
N GLY A 594 17.99 -11.09 -14.48
CA GLY A 594 16.97 -11.63 -13.59
C GLY A 594 16.06 -10.57 -12.93
N TYR A 595 16.37 -9.28 -13.06
CA TYR A 595 15.63 -8.21 -12.39
C TYR A 595 14.39 -7.77 -13.18
N GLU A 596 13.21 -7.90 -12.59
CA GLU A 596 11.92 -7.68 -13.29
C GLU A 596 11.62 -6.22 -13.67
N HIS A 597 12.32 -5.25 -13.07
CA HIS A 597 11.93 -3.83 -13.13
C HIS A 597 13.02 -2.91 -13.68
N MET A 598 13.87 -3.42 -14.57
CA MET A 598 14.87 -2.60 -15.25
C MET A 598 14.22 -1.45 -16.06
N PRO A 599 14.84 -0.26 -16.11
CA PRO A 599 14.50 0.76 -17.11
C PRO A 599 14.72 0.25 -18.56
N ASP A 600 14.01 0.84 -19.53
CA ASP A 600 14.22 0.55 -20.96
C ASP A 600 15.48 1.29 -21.42
N ILE A 601 16.60 0.57 -21.49
CA ILE A 601 17.90 1.09 -21.91
C ILE A 601 18.18 0.68 -23.35
N ARG A 602 18.24 1.65 -24.26
CA ARG A 602 18.65 1.46 -25.66
C ARG A 602 20.14 1.75 -25.80
N SER A 603 20.94 0.70 -25.96
CA SER A 603 22.41 0.80 -25.99
C SER A 603 23.06 0.22 -27.24
N GLY A 604 24.19 0.78 -27.65
CA GLY A 604 25.06 0.25 -28.71
C GLY A 604 26.09 -0.78 -28.19
N ASP A 605 26.78 -0.44 -27.09
CA ASP A 605 27.83 -1.27 -26.47
C ASP A 605 27.55 -1.54 -24.98
N ILE A 606 27.90 -2.73 -24.50
CA ILE A 606 27.84 -3.12 -23.09
C ILE A 606 29.24 -3.54 -22.61
N VAL A 607 29.70 -2.97 -21.50
CA VAL A 607 31.00 -3.23 -20.89
C VAL A 607 30.83 -3.78 -19.48
N ASP A 608 31.33 -4.98 -19.23
CA ASP A 608 31.34 -5.60 -17.90
C ASP A 608 32.63 -5.29 -17.15
N ARG A 609 32.53 -4.51 -16.06
CA ARG A 609 33.64 -4.21 -15.14
C ARG A 609 33.66 -5.13 -13.92
N TRP A 610 32.52 -5.72 -13.57
CA TRP A 610 32.41 -6.63 -12.43
C TRP A 610 33.42 -7.77 -12.47
N ALA A 611 33.59 -8.40 -13.64
CA ALA A 611 34.49 -9.54 -13.83
C ALA A 611 35.98 -9.19 -13.61
N ALA A 612 36.35 -7.91 -13.63
CA ALA A 612 37.72 -7.46 -13.39
C ALA A 612 38.01 -7.18 -11.90
N LEU A 613 36.97 -7.17 -11.04
CA LEU A 613 37.06 -6.84 -9.62
C LEU A 613 36.75 -8.03 -8.70
N SER A 614 36.06 -9.05 -9.25
CA SER A 614 35.88 -10.38 -8.65
C SER A 614 37.11 -11.25 -8.86
#